data_AF-A0A6C1NXU3-F1
#
_entry.id   AF-A0A6C1NXU3-F1
#
_cell.length_a   1.000
_cell.length_b   1.000
_cell.length_c   1.000
_cell.angle_alpha   90.00
_cell.angle_beta   90.00
_cell.angle_gamma   90.00
#
_symmetry.space_group_name_H-M   'P 1'
#
loop_
_entity.id
_entity.type
_entity.pdbx_description
1 polymer ?
#
loop_
_entity_poly.entity_id
_entity_poly.type
_entity_poly.pdbx_seq_one_letter_code
_entity_poly.pdbx_strand_id
1 'polypeptide(L)'
;MNTQAQVQSDYEIKQNFDREYAEVYEGLKTATTSAEVQELLDKIDQMGATYGEHRDLLNRLLHPATLTSTLNRLRDVTQTSYNYVIRIEQQANNVMELERQLAELSEQVQLNLVQADSLRTELDRMTRSRNANAAAARQLREQLRERDELILAMVDSVFVSYDRLELASLSRAEREELGLRVDVENVLGHINSVVEGNISFIDTNTQLSAADFLRLKAVQVEFEKVWTNIGPKLAMIYTPSAQRENRLTEINEGIDRWRQRVGQSVWRSLAAAFESRNIQVASFNDPVSFYTALNNYVDSAISRVEASGGSDEELQAYERFANVWHNDIKVNWQRFLIDSEILTYENIATIDRKLANWNVQAQPTSALSWILIGILGLIVIVLIVVLVAQRKKTTPVKK
;
A
#
# COMPACT_ATOMS: atom_id res chain seq x y z
N MET A 1 -77.63 109.20 -32.14
CA MET A 1 -76.36 108.97 -31.40
C MET A 1 -76.38 107.54 -30.88
N ASN A 2 -75.94 106.55 -31.67
CA ASN A 2 -75.80 105.16 -31.19
C ASN A 2 -74.76 104.32 -31.96
N THR A 3 -74.08 104.90 -32.97
CA THR A 3 -73.16 104.18 -33.86
C THR A 3 -71.73 104.05 -33.32
N GLN A 4 -71.23 104.97 -32.49
CA GLN A 4 -69.86 104.87 -31.93
C GLN A 4 -69.75 103.83 -30.79
N ALA A 5 -70.75 103.75 -29.91
CA ALA A 5 -70.77 102.76 -28.82
C ALA A 5 -70.94 101.32 -29.35
N GLN A 6 -71.74 101.14 -30.40
CA GLN A 6 -71.93 99.85 -31.05
C GLN A 6 -70.66 99.36 -31.77
N VAL A 7 -69.94 100.25 -32.47
CA VAL A 7 -68.67 99.91 -33.14
C VAL A 7 -67.56 99.56 -32.13
N GLN A 8 -67.50 100.23 -30.97
CA GLN A 8 -66.54 99.91 -29.91
C GLN A 8 -66.83 98.53 -29.29
N SER A 9 -68.10 98.23 -29.01
CA SER A 9 -68.53 96.94 -28.47
C SER A 9 -68.31 95.79 -29.46
N ASP A 10 -68.59 96.01 -30.76
CA ASP A 10 -68.40 95.02 -31.82
C ASP A 10 -66.91 94.66 -32.02
N TYR A 11 -66.01 95.65 -31.89
CA TYR A 11 -64.56 95.45 -31.97
C TYR A 11 -64.03 94.63 -30.78
N GLU A 12 -64.51 94.93 -29.57
CA GLU A 12 -64.12 94.20 -28.34
C GLU A 12 -64.56 92.74 -28.39
N ILE A 13 -65.76 92.44 -28.90
CA ILE A 13 -66.25 91.07 -29.10
C ILE A 13 -65.33 90.28 -30.05
N LYS A 14 -64.91 90.89 -31.16
CA LYS A 14 -63.97 90.25 -32.09
C LYS A 14 -62.59 90.01 -31.45
N GLN A 15 -62.06 91.02 -30.75
CA GLN A 15 -60.74 90.92 -30.13
C GLN A 15 -60.69 89.82 -29.06
N ASN A 16 -61.76 89.70 -28.26
CA ASN A 16 -61.88 88.64 -27.27
C ASN A 16 -61.99 87.26 -27.93
N PHE A 17 -62.78 87.12 -29.00
CA PHE A 17 -62.86 85.89 -29.77
C PHE A 17 -61.51 85.47 -30.37
N ASP A 18 -60.80 86.40 -31.02
CA ASP A 18 -59.50 86.14 -31.64
C ASP A 18 -58.45 85.75 -30.58
N ARG A 19 -58.50 86.35 -29.39
CA ARG A 19 -57.63 85.99 -28.25
C ARG A 19 -57.94 84.59 -27.73
N GLU A 20 -59.19 84.29 -27.42
CA GLU A 20 -59.58 82.96 -26.91
C GLU A 20 -59.32 81.86 -27.94
N TYR A 21 -59.55 82.15 -29.22
CA TYR A 21 -59.18 81.25 -30.32
C TYR A 21 -57.67 80.96 -30.33
N ALA A 22 -56.83 82.00 -30.22
CA ALA A 22 -55.38 81.83 -30.19
C ALA A 22 -54.93 81.06 -28.94
N GLU A 23 -55.52 81.32 -27.78
CA GLU A 23 -55.23 80.60 -26.53
C GLU A 23 -55.58 79.11 -26.64
N VAL A 24 -56.76 78.78 -27.19
CA VAL A 24 -57.14 77.38 -27.42
C VAL A 24 -56.20 76.73 -28.42
N TYR A 25 -55.88 77.42 -29.52
CA TYR A 25 -55.04 76.87 -30.56
C TYR A 25 -53.60 76.61 -30.09
N GLU A 26 -53.00 77.51 -29.30
CA GLU A 26 -51.69 77.27 -28.70
C GLU A 26 -51.74 76.19 -27.62
N GLY A 27 -52.79 76.17 -26.79
CA GLY A 27 -53.01 75.10 -25.83
C GLY A 27 -53.05 73.72 -26.50
N LEU A 28 -53.71 73.60 -27.66
CA LEU A 28 -53.79 72.35 -28.42
C LEU A 28 -52.44 71.89 -29.00
N LYS A 29 -51.48 72.81 -29.20
CA LYS A 29 -50.12 72.45 -29.65
C LYS A 29 -49.24 71.96 -28.51
N THR A 30 -49.48 72.46 -27.29
CA THR A 30 -48.65 72.15 -26.12
C THR A 30 -49.26 71.09 -25.22
N ALA A 31 -50.52 70.70 -25.44
CA ALA A 31 -51.18 69.68 -24.66
C ALA A 31 -50.44 68.34 -24.73
N THR A 32 -50.12 67.79 -23.57
CA THR A 32 -49.38 66.53 -23.40
C THR A 32 -50.23 65.44 -22.75
N THR A 33 -51.39 65.78 -22.19
CA THR A 33 -52.30 64.83 -21.54
C THR A 33 -53.69 64.86 -22.13
N SER A 34 -54.41 63.73 -22.09
CA SER A 34 -55.79 63.67 -22.59
C SER A 34 -56.72 64.62 -21.83
N ALA A 35 -56.41 64.90 -20.56
CA ALA A 35 -57.14 65.82 -19.71
C ALA A 35 -56.99 67.28 -20.16
N GLU A 36 -55.77 67.70 -20.52
CA GLU A 36 -55.51 69.06 -21.07
C GLU A 36 -56.26 69.28 -22.38
N VAL A 37 -56.30 68.27 -23.26
CA VAL A 37 -57.06 68.37 -24.52
C VAL A 37 -58.57 68.43 -24.27
N GLN A 38 -59.08 67.74 -23.25
CA GLN A 38 -60.49 67.81 -22.86
C GLN A 38 -60.87 69.18 -22.31
N GLU A 39 -60.01 69.79 -21.48
CA GLU A 39 -60.22 71.15 -20.97
C GLU A 39 -60.29 72.18 -22.13
N LEU A 40 -59.49 71.98 -23.17
CA LEU A 40 -59.52 72.81 -24.38
C LEU A 40 -60.80 72.58 -25.20
N LEU A 41 -61.36 71.36 -25.21
CA LEU A 41 -62.67 71.07 -25.82
C LEU A 41 -63.79 71.82 -25.08
N ASP A 42 -63.79 71.76 -23.75
CA ASP A 42 -64.77 72.44 -22.91
C ASP A 42 -64.69 73.97 -23.11
N LYS A 43 -63.47 74.52 -23.28
CA LYS A 43 -63.25 75.93 -23.62
C LYS A 43 -63.81 76.29 -25.01
N ILE A 44 -63.69 75.41 -26.01
CA ILE A 44 -64.30 75.62 -27.34
C ILE A 44 -65.82 75.63 -27.25
N ASP A 45 -66.41 74.75 -26.44
CA ASP A 45 -67.86 74.72 -26.24
C ASP A 45 -68.35 75.96 -25.49
N GLN A 46 -67.58 76.43 -24.51
CA GLN A 46 -67.83 77.71 -23.84
C GLN A 46 -67.73 78.90 -24.80
N MET A 47 -66.73 78.94 -25.69
CA MET A 47 -66.65 79.94 -26.76
C MET A 47 -67.90 79.89 -27.65
N GLY A 48 -68.37 78.69 -27.99
CA GLY A 48 -69.61 78.51 -28.76
C GLY A 48 -70.85 79.09 -28.09
N ALA A 49 -70.97 78.94 -26.77
CA ALA A 49 -72.06 79.52 -25.99
C ALA A 49 -71.95 81.05 -25.89
N THR A 50 -70.77 81.58 -25.54
CA THR A 50 -70.52 83.00 -25.31
C THR A 50 -70.68 83.83 -26.58
N TYR A 51 -70.13 83.37 -27.70
CA TYR A 51 -70.14 84.13 -28.95
C TYR A 51 -71.35 83.83 -29.85
N GLY A 52 -72.20 82.88 -29.45
CA GLY A 52 -73.40 82.48 -30.20
C GLY A 52 -74.40 83.62 -30.35
N GLU A 53 -74.57 84.46 -29.33
CA GLU A 53 -75.45 85.65 -29.38
C GLU A 53 -74.95 86.73 -30.36
N HIS A 54 -73.65 86.71 -30.68
CA HIS A 54 -72.98 87.66 -31.58
C HIS A 54 -72.66 87.05 -32.96
N ARG A 55 -73.32 85.95 -33.34
CA ARG A 55 -73.02 85.18 -34.56
C ARG A 55 -73.04 86.02 -35.83
N ASP A 56 -74.05 86.88 -36.02
CA ASP A 56 -74.21 87.66 -37.26
C ASP A 56 -73.17 88.78 -37.39
N LEU A 57 -72.66 89.28 -36.26
CA LEU A 57 -71.52 90.18 -36.23
C LEU A 57 -70.24 89.44 -36.61
N LEU A 58 -69.94 88.33 -35.93
CA LEU A 58 -68.71 87.57 -36.15
C LEU A 58 -68.66 86.96 -37.55
N ASN A 59 -69.78 86.48 -38.09
CA ASN A 59 -69.84 85.97 -39.47
C ASN A 59 -69.48 87.03 -40.53
N ARG A 60 -69.81 88.30 -40.29
CA ARG A 60 -69.40 89.40 -41.19
C ARG A 60 -67.90 89.70 -41.06
N LEU A 61 -67.37 89.61 -39.85
CA LEU A 61 -65.97 89.96 -39.54
C LEU A 61 -64.97 88.82 -39.81
N LEU A 62 -65.43 87.57 -39.84
CA LEU A 62 -64.62 86.38 -40.07
C LEU A 62 -64.59 85.93 -41.54
N HIS A 63 -65.28 86.63 -42.43
CA HIS A 63 -65.44 86.25 -43.84
C HIS A 63 -64.10 85.93 -44.52
N PRO A 64 -63.99 84.83 -45.30
CA PRO A 64 -65.06 83.93 -45.74
C PRO A 64 -65.51 82.88 -44.72
N ALA A 65 -64.87 82.81 -43.55
CA ALA A 65 -65.26 81.89 -42.49
C ALA A 65 -66.46 82.43 -41.69
N THR A 66 -67.16 81.51 -41.05
CA THR A 66 -68.24 81.78 -40.08
C THR A 66 -67.79 81.35 -38.68
N LEU A 67 -68.43 81.88 -37.64
CA LEU A 67 -68.21 81.45 -36.26
C LEU A 67 -68.32 79.93 -36.14
N THR A 68 -69.34 79.33 -36.76
CA THR A 68 -69.57 77.88 -36.76
C THR A 68 -68.43 77.13 -37.43
N SER A 69 -67.97 77.55 -38.63
CA SER A 69 -66.86 76.87 -39.31
C SER A 69 -65.53 76.98 -38.53
N THR A 70 -65.30 78.10 -37.85
CA THR A 70 -64.09 78.34 -37.06
C THR A 70 -64.07 77.48 -35.80
N LEU A 71 -65.19 77.39 -35.07
CA LEU A 71 -65.33 76.52 -33.91
C LEU A 71 -65.28 75.04 -34.29
N ASN A 72 -65.90 74.64 -35.40
CA ASN A 72 -65.81 73.27 -35.88
C ASN A 72 -64.37 72.89 -36.26
N ARG A 73 -63.63 73.81 -36.88
CA ARG A 73 -62.21 73.58 -37.16
C ARG A 73 -61.39 73.40 -35.88
N LEU A 74 -61.67 74.17 -34.82
CA LEU A 74 -61.03 73.93 -33.52
C LEU A 74 -61.41 72.57 -32.96
N ARG A 75 -62.69 72.18 -32.99
CA ARG A 75 -63.14 70.85 -32.54
C ARG A 75 -62.45 69.71 -33.30
N ASP A 76 -62.31 69.83 -34.62
CA ASP A 76 -61.63 68.82 -35.45
C ASP A 76 -60.15 68.69 -35.07
N VAL A 77 -59.47 69.82 -34.84
CA VAL A 77 -58.07 69.85 -34.38
C VAL A 77 -57.97 69.25 -32.97
N THR A 78 -58.87 69.62 -32.06
CA THR A 78 -58.94 69.06 -30.69
C THR A 78 -59.13 67.56 -30.69
N GLN A 79 -60.05 67.03 -31.50
CA GLN A 79 -60.28 65.59 -31.61
C GLN A 79 -59.04 64.86 -32.17
N THR A 80 -58.35 65.48 -33.13
CA THR A 80 -57.12 64.93 -33.69
C THR A 80 -55.99 64.92 -32.64
N SER A 81 -55.81 66.02 -31.91
CA SER A 81 -54.86 66.12 -30.80
C SER A 81 -55.19 65.12 -29.69
N TYR A 82 -56.46 64.93 -29.34
CA TYR A 82 -56.91 64.00 -28.32
C TYR A 82 -56.52 62.55 -28.67
N ASN A 83 -56.82 62.14 -29.90
CA ASN A 83 -56.47 60.81 -30.40
C ASN A 83 -54.95 60.59 -30.44
N TYR A 84 -54.18 61.63 -30.77
CA TYR A 84 -52.72 61.58 -30.80
C TYR A 84 -52.13 61.45 -29.39
N VAL A 85 -52.60 62.25 -28.43
CA VAL A 85 -52.13 62.25 -27.04
C VAL A 85 -52.44 60.93 -26.36
N ILE A 86 -53.65 60.36 -26.53
CA ILE A 86 -53.98 59.03 -25.99
C ILE A 86 -53.02 57.96 -26.52
N ARG A 87 -52.68 58.00 -27.81
CA ARG A 87 -51.73 57.04 -28.39
C ARG A 87 -50.35 57.17 -27.76
N ILE A 88 -49.89 58.39 -27.51
CA ILE A 88 -48.62 58.65 -26.82
C ILE A 88 -48.66 58.12 -25.38
N GLU A 89 -49.72 58.42 -24.62
CA GLU A 89 -49.87 57.94 -23.24
C GLU A 89 -49.87 56.40 -23.19
N GLN A 90 -50.58 55.74 -24.10
CA GLN A 90 -50.55 54.28 -24.22
C GLN A 90 -49.14 53.75 -24.55
N GLN A 91 -48.42 54.41 -25.45
CA GLN A 91 -47.05 54.04 -25.78
C GLN A 91 -46.09 54.25 -24.60
N ALA A 92 -46.22 55.35 -23.86
CA ALA A 92 -45.42 55.61 -22.66
C ALA A 92 -45.65 54.52 -21.59
N ASN A 93 -46.90 54.13 -21.37
CA ASN A 93 -47.25 53.04 -20.46
C ASN A 93 -46.64 51.70 -20.90
N ASN A 94 -46.67 51.39 -22.20
CA ASN A 94 -46.04 50.17 -22.73
C ASN A 94 -44.51 50.19 -22.57
N VAL A 95 -43.87 51.33 -22.78
CA VAL A 95 -42.42 51.49 -22.56
C VAL A 95 -42.09 51.26 -21.08
N MET A 96 -42.84 51.85 -20.16
CA MET A 96 -42.64 51.63 -18.72
C MET A 96 -42.77 50.15 -18.33
N GLU A 97 -43.77 49.45 -18.87
CA GLU A 97 -43.94 48.02 -18.58
C GLU A 97 -42.82 47.17 -19.18
N LEU A 98 -42.34 47.49 -20.38
CA LEU A 98 -41.19 46.82 -20.99
C LEU A 98 -39.90 47.07 -20.20
N GLU A 99 -39.68 48.29 -19.71
CA GLU A 99 -38.54 48.63 -18.85
C GLU A 99 -38.61 47.84 -17.54
N ARG A 100 -39.80 47.70 -16.94
CA ARG A 100 -40.02 46.87 -15.76
C ARG A 100 -39.69 45.39 -16.02
N GLN A 101 -40.17 44.85 -17.14
CA GLN A 101 -39.88 43.46 -17.54
C GLN A 101 -38.39 43.24 -17.83
N LEU A 102 -37.71 44.21 -18.47
CA LEU A 102 -36.29 44.15 -18.74
C LEU A 102 -35.47 44.15 -17.44
N ALA A 103 -35.86 44.98 -16.46
CA ALA A 103 -35.23 45.01 -15.15
C ALA A 103 -35.40 43.67 -14.41
N GLU A 104 -36.60 43.10 -14.43
CA GLU A 104 -36.90 41.80 -13.82
C GLU A 104 -36.10 40.66 -14.49
N LEU A 105 -36.02 40.65 -15.82
CA LEU A 105 -35.24 39.66 -16.55
C LEU A 105 -33.74 39.80 -16.28
N SER A 106 -33.23 41.04 -16.21
CA SER A 106 -31.84 41.33 -15.88
C SER A 106 -31.48 40.81 -14.48
N GLU A 107 -32.37 41.01 -13.50
CA GLU A 107 -32.21 40.47 -12.15
C GLU A 107 -32.19 38.94 -12.15
N GLN A 108 -33.11 38.30 -12.89
CA GLN A 108 -33.13 36.83 -13.03
C GLN A 108 -31.87 36.29 -13.70
N VAL A 109 -31.35 36.94 -14.74
CA VAL A 109 -30.10 36.56 -15.39
C VAL A 109 -28.93 36.65 -14.41
N GLN A 110 -28.87 37.71 -13.60
CA GLN A 110 -27.82 37.89 -12.61
C GLN A 110 -27.88 36.82 -11.50
N LEU A 111 -29.09 36.49 -11.01
CA LEU A 111 -29.29 35.40 -10.06
C LEU A 111 -28.85 34.06 -10.64
N ASN A 112 -29.22 33.76 -11.88
CA ASN A 112 -28.84 32.51 -12.56
C ASN A 112 -27.33 32.40 -12.76
N LEU A 113 -26.63 33.51 -13.09
CA LEU A 113 -25.17 33.51 -13.19
C LEU A 113 -24.50 33.21 -11.86
N VAL A 114 -24.99 33.80 -10.76
CA VAL A 114 -24.49 33.51 -9.40
C VAL A 114 -24.72 32.04 -9.03
N GLN A 115 -25.87 31.47 -9.37
CA GLN A 115 -26.14 30.05 -9.15
C GLN A 115 -25.26 29.12 -10.01
N ALA A 116 -25.02 29.48 -11.27
CA ALA A 116 -24.15 28.69 -12.15
C ALA A 116 -22.70 28.67 -11.64
N ASP A 117 -22.19 29.82 -11.16
CA ASP A 117 -20.85 29.91 -10.58
C ASP A 117 -20.72 29.13 -9.26
N SER A 118 -21.76 29.13 -8.43
CA SER A 118 -21.77 28.35 -7.18
C SER A 118 -21.76 26.84 -7.46
N LEU A 119 -22.62 26.37 -8.37
CA LEU A 119 -22.66 24.97 -8.80
C LEU A 119 -21.34 24.51 -9.42
N ARG A 120 -20.71 25.36 -10.24
CA ARG A 120 -19.39 25.07 -10.84
C ARG A 120 -18.31 24.93 -9.77
N THR A 121 -18.29 25.83 -8.80
CA THR A 121 -17.36 25.77 -7.66
C THR A 121 -17.56 24.50 -6.84
N GLU A 122 -18.81 24.08 -6.62
CA GLU A 122 -19.14 22.86 -5.91
C GLU A 122 -18.77 21.59 -6.69
N LEU A 123 -18.98 21.57 -8.00
CA LEU A 123 -18.55 20.49 -8.90
C LEU A 123 -17.02 20.32 -8.87
N ASP A 124 -16.27 21.41 -8.88
CA ASP A 124 -14.80 21.39 -8.79
C ASP A 124 -14.35 20.82 -7.43
N ARG A 125 -15.01 21.20 -6.33
CA ARG A 125 -14.74 20.64 -4.99
C ARG A 125 -15.05 19.15 -4.93
N MET A 126 -16.21 18.71 -5.45
CA MET A 126 -16.58 17.29 -5.51
C MET A 126 -15.61 16.48 -6.35
N THR A 127 -15.18 17.01 -7.50
CA THR A 127 -14.22 16.34 -8.39
C THR A 127 -12.87 16.15 -7.70
N ARG A 128 -12.36 17.18 -7.02
CA ARG A 128 -11.13 17.09 -6.22
C ARG A 128 -11.24 16.06 -5.10
N SER A 129 -12.34 16.07 -4.34
CA SER A 129 -12.60 15.11 -3.27
C SER A 129 -12.69 13.68 -3.79
N ARG A 130 -13.42 13.45 -4.89
CA ARG A 130 -13.51 12.14 -5.55
C ARG A 130 -12.14 11.63 -6.00
N ASN A 131 -11.31 12.49 -6.59
CA ASN A 131 -9.96 12.13 -7.02
C ASN A 131 -9.05 11.77 -5.83
N ALA A 132 -9.14 12.53 -4.72
CA ALA A 132 -8.41 12.22 -3.49
C ALA A 132 -8.86 10.87 -2.90
N ASN A 133 -10.17 10.62 -2.82
CA ASN A 133 -10.71 9.35 -2.37
C ASN A 133 -10.29 8.17 -3.27
N ALA A 134 -10.28 8.37 -4.59
CA ALA A 134 -9.82 7.35 -5.54
C ALA A 134 -8.31 7.07 -5.43
N ALA A 135 -7.50 8.09 -5.11
CA ALA A 135 -6.07 7.91 -4.82
C ALA A 135 -5.87 7.13 -3.51
N ALA A 136 -6.58 7.52 -2.44
CA ALA A 136 -6.53 6.83 -1.15
C ALA A 136 -6.99 5.36 -1.27
N ALA A 137 -8.06 5.08 -2.01
CA ALA A 137 -8.54 3.72 -2.26
C ALA A 137 -7.52 2.87 -3.04
N ARG A 138 -6.81 3.47 -4.01
CA ARG A 138 -5.72 2.79 -4.73
C ARG A 138 -4.55 2.47 -3.81
N GLN A 139 -4.13 3.43 -2.99
CA GLN A 139 -3.08 3.23 -2.00
C GLN A 139 -3.45 2.13 -1.00
N LEU A 140 -4.68 2.13 -0.48
CA LEU A 140 -5.15 1.09 0.44
C LEU A 140 -5.15 -0.29 -0.22
N ARG A 141 -5.58 -0.40 -1.49
CA ARG A 141 -5.54 -1.67 -2.24
C ARG A 141 -4.11 -2.18 -2.44
N GLU A 142 -3.17 -1.29 -2.74
CA GLU A 142 -1.77 -1.67 -2.89
C GLU A 142 -1.19 -2.16 -1.56
N GLN A 143 -1.45 -1.41 -0.47
CA GLN A 143 -1.04 -1.82 0.88
C GLN A 143 -1.64 -3.16 1.31
N LEU A 144 -2.91 -3.42 0.96
CA LEU A 144 -3.55 -4.73 1.21
C LEU A 144 -2.91 -5.85 0.40
N ARG A 145 -2.54 -5.59 -0.86
CA ARG A 145 -1.86 -6.58 -1.69
C ARG A 145 -0.46 -6.88 -1.16
N GLU A 146 0.34 -5.86 -0.83
CA GLU A 146 1.65 -6.03 -0.20
C GLU A 146 1.56 -6.81 1.11
N ARG A 147 0.53 -6.52 1.90
CA ARG A 147 0.20 -7.24 3.13
C ARG A 147 -0.06 -8.73 2.86
N ASP A 148 -0.92 -9.04 1.89
CA ASP A 148 -1.29 -10.42 1.57
C ASP A 148 -0.10 -11.20 0.98
N GLU A 149 0.74 -10.57 0.14
CA GLU A 149 1.99 -11.17 -0.36
C GLU A 149 2.98 -11.49 0.77
N LEU A 150 3.11 -10.60 1.77
CA LEU A 150 3.97 -10.82 2.94
C LEU A 150 3.44 -11.93 3.86
N ILE A 151 2.12 -12.01 4.06
CA ILE A 151 1.51 -13.11 4.81
C ILE A 151 1.77 -14.44 4.10
N LEU A 152 1.54 -14.50 2.79
CA LEU A 152 1.78 -15.71 2.01
C LEU A 152 3.26 -16.11 2.04
N ALA A 153 4.19 -15.16 1.89
CA ALA A 153 5.62 -15.45 2.00
C ALA A 153 6.00 -15.99 3.38
N MET A 154 5.39 -15.50 4.46
CA MET A 154 5.58 -16.03 5.81
C MET A 154 5.00 -17.41 6.00
N VAL A 155 3.74 -17.59 5.63
CA VAL A 155 3.03 -18.86 5.75
C VAL A 155 3.77 -19.90 4.93
N ASP A 156 4.08 -19.61 3.66
CA ASP A 156 4.91 -20.50 2.83
C ASP A 156 6.24 -20.76 3.50
N SER A 157 6.98 -19.76 3.98
CA SER A 157 8.28 -20.00 4.60
C SER A 157 8.21 -20.87 5.87
N VAL A 158 7.23 -20.64 6.73
CA VAL A 158 7.05 -21.40 7.98
C VAL A 158 6.55 -22.81 7.67
N PHE A 159 5.49 -22.95 6.87
CA PHE A 159 4.93 -24.26 6.50
C PHE A 159 5.90 -25.08 5.65
N VAL A 160 6.57 -24.48 4.68
CA VAL A 160 7.57 -25.17 3.85
C VAL A 160 8.75 -25.64 4.69
N SER A 161 9.15 -24.89 5.71
CA SER A 161 10.21 -25.34 6.64
C SER A 161 9.77 -26.58 7.41
N TYR A 162 8.54 -26.60 7.96
CA TYR A 162 8.03 -27.75 8.69
C TYR A 162 7.73 -28.98 7.80
N ASP A 163 7.18 -28.76 6.60
CA ASP A 163 6.78 -29.82 5.67
C ASP A 163 8.00 -30.49 5.00
N ARG A 164 9.04 -29.71 4.67
CA ARG A 164 10.30 -30.24 4.09
C ARG A 164 11.19 -31.03 5.05
N LEU A 165 10.89 -31.01 6.35
CA LEU A 165 11.73 -31.62 7.39
C LEU A 165 11.21 -32.97 7.89
N GLU A 166 10.11 -33.49 7.31
CA GLU A 166 9.53 -34.80 7.62
C GLU A 166 9.61 -35.11 9.12
N LEU A 167 8.87 -34.34 9.94
CA LEU A 167 8.70 -34.59 11.38
C LEU A 167 7.83 -35.84 11.60
N ALA A 168 8.24 -36.97 11.02
CA ALA A 168 7.54 -38.25 11.01
C ALA A 168 7.35 -38.84 12.42
N SER A 169 8.10 -38.33 13.42
CA SER A 169 7.98 -38.68 14.83
C SER A 169 6.87 -37.94 15.58
N LEU A 170 6.30 -36.87 15.02
CA LEU A 170 5.25 -36.08 15.68
C LEU A 170 3.86 -36.48 15.20
N SER A 171 2.95 -36.67 16.15
CA SER A 171 1.52 -36.88 15.89
C SER A 171 0.91 -35.66 15.17
N ARG A 172 -0.26 -35.87 14.56
CA ARG A 172 -1.00 -34.78 13.90
C ARG A 172 -1.38 -33.67 14.88
N ALA A 173 -1.67 -34.00 16.13
CA ALA A 173 -2.01 -33.05 17.19
C ALA A 173 -0.79 -32.20 17.62
N GLU A 174 0.39 -32.81 17.78
CA GLU A 174 1.64 -32.09 18.07
C GLU A 174 2.04 -31.18 16.90
N ARG A 175 1.75 -31.57 15.66
CA ARG A 175 1.93 -30.72 14.49
C ARG A 175 0.92 -29.57 14.40
N GLU A 176 -0.30 -29.76 14.88
CA GLU A 176 -1.33 -28.71 14.99
C GLU A 176 -1.03 -27.73 16.13
N GLU A 177 -0.39 -28.19 17.21
CA GLU A 177 0.12 -27.35 18.29
C GLU A 177 1.32 -26.51 17.83
N LEU A 178 2.16 -27.06 16.93
CA LEU A 178 3.25 -26.35 16.26
C LEU A 178 2.78 -25.46 15.09
N GLY A 179 1.56 -25.66 14.58
CA GLY A 179 1.01 -24.98 13.41
C GLY A 179 -0.43 -24.51 13.65
N LEU A 180 -0.58 -23.30 14.18
CA LEU A 180 -1.87 -22.71 14.55
C LEU A 180 -2.49 -21.83 13.45
N ARG A 181 -3.84 -21.82 13.45
CA ARG A 181 -4.71 -20.99 12.61
C ARG A 181 -4.26 -19.53 12.57
N VAL A 182 -4.01 -19.01 11.36
CA VAL A 182 -3.59 -17.63 11.13
C VAL A 182 -4.78 -16.70 11.30
N ASP A 183 -4.78 -15.88 12.34
CA ASP A 183 -5.60 -14.66 12.39
C ASP A 183 -4.82 -13.53 11.70
N VAL A 184 -5.37 -13.06 10.59
CA VAL A 184 -4.79 -11.98 9.77
C VAL A 184 -4.72 -10.66 10.56
N GLU A 185 -5.50 -10.51 11.63
CA GLU A 185 -5.54 -9.30 12.46
C GLU A 185 -4.40 -9.20 13.48
N ASN A 186 -3.70 -10.31 13.81
CA ASN A 186 -2.63 -10.31 14.82
C ASN A 186 -1.40 -11.16 14.41
N VAL A 187 -0.89 -10.93 13.20
CA VAL A 187 0.26 -11.66 12.65
C VAL A 187 1.46 -11.68 13.59
N LEU A 188 1.84 -10.54 14.18
CA LEU A 188 2.96 -10.50 15.11
C LEU A 188 2.70 -11.26 16.42
N GLY A 189 1.47 -11.28 16.91
CA GLY A 189 1.09 -12.12 18.06
C GLY A 189 1.21 -13.60 17.76
N HIS A 190 0.88 -14.02 16.54
CA HIS A 190 1.08 -15.40 16.11
C HIS A 190 2.56 -15.78 16.01
N ILE A 191 3.39 -14.90 15.45
CA ILE A 191 4.85 -15.11 15.41
C ILE A 191 5.39 -15.32 16.82
N ASN A 192 5.00 -14.45 17.75
CA ASN A 192 5.37 -14.59 19.15
C ASN A 192 4.87 -15.92 19.75
N SER A 193 3.62 -16.30 19.47
CA SER A 193 3.05 -17.57 19.94
C SER A 193 3.75 -18.80 19.36
N VAL A 194 4.21 -18.76 18.10
CA VAL A 194 4.99 -19.83 17.48
C VAL A 194 6.34 -19.96 18.17
N VAL A 195 7.01 -18.84 18.42
CA VAL A 195 8.30 -18.82 19.14
C VAL A 195 8.15 -19.39 20.56
N GLU A 196 7.18 -18.90 21.33
CA GLU A 196 6.90 -19.39 22.68
C GLU A 196 6.44 -20.87 22.68
N GLY A 197 5.64 -21.27 21.69
CA GLY A 197 5.22 -22.66 21.50
C GLY A 197 6.39 -23.60 21.25
N ASN A 198 7.34 -23.21 20.39
CA ASN A 198 8.55 -23.99 20.15
C ASN A 198 9.45 -24.07 21.39
N ILE A 199 9.58 -22.97 22.16
CA ILE A 199 10.30 -22.98 23.44
C ILE A 199 9.65 -23.97 24.41
N SER A 200 8.34 -23.87 24.61
CA SER A 200 7.56 -24.75 25.49
C SER A 200 7.68 -26.22 25.05
N PHE A 201 7.63 -26.48 23.75
CA PHE A 201 7.79 -27.80 23.18
C PHE A 201 9.17 -28.40 23.52
N ILE A 202 10.26 -27.63 23.36
CA ILE A 202 11.62 -28.06 23.71
C ILE A 202 11.76 -28.31 25.21
N ASP A 203 11.19 -27.43 26.04
CA ASP A 203 11.26 -27.54 27.50
C ASP A 203 10.48 -28.76 28.02
N THR A 204 9.40 -29.16 27.34
CA THR A 204 8.56 -30.30 27.72
C THR A 204 9.07 -31.62 27.14
N ASN A 205 9.65 -31.61 25.94
CA ASN A 205 10.06 -32.81 25.21
C ASN A 205 11.57 -33.04 25.27
N THR A 206 12.10 -33.21 26.49
CA THR A 206 13.55 -33.39 26.72
C THR A 206 14.10 -34.75 26.24
N GLN A 207 13.22 -35.71 25.96
CA GLN A 207 13.51 -37.10 25.56
C GLN A 207 13.73 -37.29 24.05
N LEU A 208 13.64 -36.23 23.24
CA LEU A 208 13.82 -36.32 21.79
C LEU A 208 15.23 -36.76 21.41
N SER A 209 15.35 -37.40 20.24
CA SER A 209 16.64 -37.84 19.74
C SER A 209 17.52 -36.67 19.28
N ALA A 210 18.82 -36.91 19.12
CA ALA A 210 19.73 -35.91 18.55
C ALA A 210 19.29 -35.47 17.14
N ALA A 211 18.75 -36.40 16.33
CA ALA A 211 18.22 -36.08 15.01
C ALA A 211 17.03 -35.10 15.10
N ASP A 212 16.13 -35.31 16.05
CA ASP A 212 14.97 -34.45 16.24
C ASP A 212 15.37 -33.04 16.69
N PHE A 213 16.30 -32.92 17.66
CA PHE A 213 16.80 -31.61 18.07
C PHE A 213 17.58 -30.89 16.97
N LEU A 214 18.34 -31.61 16.14
CA LEU A 214 19.02 -31.03 14.98
C LEU A 214 18.01 -30.49 13.95
N ARG A 215 16.90 -31.21 13.70
CA ARG A 215 15.81 -30.71 12.85
C ARG A 215 15.20 -29.44 13.42
N LEU A 216 14.88 -29.43 14.71
CA LEU A 216 14.36 -28.23 15.39
C LEU A 216 15.33 -27.05 15.31
N LYS A 217 16.64 -27.32 15.40
CA LYS A 217 17.66 -26.28 15.23
C LYS A 217 17.68 -25.74 13.81
N ALA A 218 17.58 -26.59 12.80
CA ALA A 218 17.50 -26.16 11.41
C ALA A 218 16.25 -25.29 11.16
N VAL A 219 15.07 -25.67 11.70
CA VAL A 219 13.85 -24.84 11.68
C VAL A 219 14.12 -23.48 12.31
N GLN A 220 14.73 -23.46 13.50
CA GLN A 220 14.99 -22.22 14.23
C GLN A 220 15.90 -21.27 13.44
N VAL A 221 16.97 -21.79 12.83
CA VAL A 221 17.90 -21.00 12.00
C VAL A 221 17.17 -20.43 10.78
N GLU A 222 16.36 -21.23 10.10
CA GLU A 222 15.61 -20.75 8.93
C GLU A 222 14.55 -19.72 9.32
N PHE A 223 13.81 -19.96 10.40
CA PHE A 223 12.84 -19.01 10.94
C PHE A 223 13.49 -17.67 11.26
N GLU A 224 14.64 -17.69 11.91
CA GLU A 224 15.39 -16.47 12.25
C GLU A 224 15.81 -15.71 10.99
N LYS A 225 16.38 -16.39 9.98
CA LYS A 225 16.77 -15.77 8.70
C LYS A 225 15.58 -15.09 8.04
N VAL A 226 14.44 -15.75 8.03
CA VAL A 226 13.19 -15.21 7.47
C VAL A 226 12.76 -14.00 8.28
N TRP A 227 12.63 -14.15 9.60
CA TRP A 227 12.21 -13.06 10.49
C TRP A 227 13.10 -11.81 10.37
N THR A 228 14.42 -11.95 10.30
CA THR A 228 15.34 -10.82 10.10
C THR A 228 15.01 -10.03 8.83
N ASN A 229 14.56 -10.70 7.76
CA ASN A 229 14.26 -10.07 6.47
C ASN A 229 12.88 -9.42 6.41
N ILE A 230 11.88 -10.00 7.07
CA ILE A 230 10.47 -9.59 6.93
C ILE A 230 9.83 -9.01 8.19
N GLY A 231 10.36 -9.32 9.38
CA GLY A 231 9.85 -8.86 10.67
C GLY A 231 9.70 -7.35 10.78
N PRO A 232 10.72 -6.54 10.41
CA PRO A 232 10.60 -5.09 10.39
C PRO A 232 9.48 -4.57 9.46
N LYS A 233 9.28 -5.22 8.31
CA LYS A 233 8.22 -4.85 7.35
C LYS A 233 6.83 -5.17 7.89
N LEU A 234 6.68 -6.34 8.51
CA LEU A 234 5.43 -6.72 9.18
C LEU A 234 5.10 -5.77 10.32
N ALA A 235 6.07 -5.39 11.14
CA ALA A 235 5.85 -4.44 12.23
C ALA A 235 5.52 -3.02 11.73
N MET A 236 5.94 -2.66 10.52
CA MET A 236 5.51 -1.42 9.87
C MET A 236 4.02 -1.42 9.53
N ILE A 237 3.50 -2.57 9.08
CA ILE A 237 2.12 -2.74 8.59
C ILE A 237 1.15 -3.01 9.75
N TYR A 238 1.53 -3.86 10.70
CA TYR A 238 0.63 -4.43 11.72
C TYR A 238 0.78 -3.82 13.11
N THR A 239 1.69 -2.88 13.30
CA THR A 239 1.92 -2.30 14.64
C THR A 239 1.95 -0.77 14.56
N PRO A 240 1.18 -0.08 15.43
CA PRO A 240 1.28 1.37 15.56
C PRO A 240 2.72 1.81 15.78
N SER A 241 3.12 2.92 15.17
CA SER A 241 4.51 3.41 15.22
C SER A 241 5.06 3.51 16.65
N ALA A 242 4.25 3.93 17.61
CA ALA A 242 4.62 4.08 19.02
C ALA A 242 4.96 2.75 19.74
N GLN A 243 4.50 1.60 19.24
CA GLN A 243 4.70 0.29 19.87
C GLN A 243 5.65 -0.61 19.07
N ARG A 244 6.05 -0.17 17.87
CA ARG A 244 6.78 -1.00 16.90
C ARG A 244 8.11 -1.51 17.43
N GLU A 245 8.91 -0.62 18.02
CA GLU A 245 10.22 -0.97 18.56
C GLU A 245 10.11 -2.00 19.68
N ASN A 246 9.24 -1.75 20.67
CA ASN A 246 8.99 -2.68 21.76
C ASN A 246 8.54 -4.05 21.25
N ARG A 247 7.63 -4.09 20.26
CA ARG A 247 7.11 -5.35 19.71
C ARG A 247 8.16 -6.14 18.93
N LEU A 248 9.03 -5.45 18.18
CA LEU A 248 10.15 -6.08 17.50
C LEU A 248 11.16 -6.64 18.51
N THR A 249 11.48 -5.88 19.55
CA THR A 249 12.39 -6.32 20.61
C THR A 249 11.86 -7.56 21.32
N GLU A 250 10.58 -7.59 21.72
CA GLU A 250 9.96 -8.74 22.37
C GLU A 250 10.09 -10.03 21.54
N ILE A 251 9.80 -9.96 20.24
CA ILE A 251 9.89 -11.12 19.35
C ILE A 251 11.35 -11.53 19.14
N ASN A 252 12.26 -10.58 18.95
CA ASN A 252 13.69 -10.85 18.80
C ASN A 252 14.25 -11.56 20.04
N GLU A 253 13.90 -11.07 21.24
CA GLU A 253 14.27 -11.71 22.50
C GLU A 253 13.69 -13.13 22.61
N GLY A 254 12.44 -13.33 22.18
CA GLY A 254 11.84 -14.66 22.06
C GLY A 254 12.64 -15.59 21.16
N ILE A 255 13.02 -15.13 19.97
CA ILE A 255 13.80 -15.92 18.99
C ILE A 255 15.19 -16.24 19.54
N ASP A 256 15.84 -15.29 20.23
CA ASP A 256 17.13 -15.52 20.88
C ASP A 256 17.00 -16.58 22.00
N ARG A 257 15.94 -16.53 22.80
CA ARG A 257 15.65 -17.57 23.81
C ARG A 257 15.42 -18.93 23.16
N TRP A 258 14.66 -18.99 22.07
CA TRP A 258 14.46 -20.22 21.31
C TRP A 258 15.78 -20.77 20.79
N ARG A 259 16.62 -19.93 20.17
CA ARG A 259 17.97 -20.28 19.68
C ARG A 259 18.82 -20.92 20.79
N GLN A 260 18.81 -20.32 21.98
CA GLN A 260 19.56 -20.81 23.13
C GLN A 260 19.02 -22.15 23.63
N ARG A 261 17.69 -22.28 23.79
CA ARG A 261 17.04 -23.50 24.27
C ARG A 261 17.27 -24.69 23.35
N VAL A 262 17.06 -24.51 22.05
CA VAL A 262 17.30 -25.58 21.08
C VAL A 262 18.79 -25.93 21.00
N GLY A 263 19.68 -24.94 21.08
CA GLY A 263 21.12 -25.16 21.08
C GLY A 263 21.58 -26.02 22.25
N GLN A 264 21.15 -25.69 23.48
CA GLN A 264 21.46 -26.48 24.68
C GLN A 264 20.98 -27.94 24.54
N SER A 265 19.78 -28.15 24.02
CA SER A 265 19.22 -29.49 23.80
C SER A 265 19.96 -30.27 22.71
N VAL A 266 20.39 -29.61 21.63
CA VAL A 266 21.25 -30.23 20.59
C VAL A 266 22.56 -30.72 21.19
N TRP A 267 23.29 -29.87 21.93
CA TRP A 267 24.59 -30.27 22.47
C TRP A 267 24.49 -31.42 23.48
N ARG A 268 23.50 -31.35 24.36
CA ARG A 268 23.22 -32.43 25.32
C ARG A 268 22.87 -33.75 24.62
N SER A 269 21.99 -33.70 23.62
CA SER A 269 21.55 -34.91 22.91
C SER A 269 22.66 -35.52 22.05
N LEU A 270 23.49 -34.70 21.40
CA LEU A 270 24.68 -35.16 20.68
C LEU A 270 25.67 -35.85 21.63
N ALA A 271 25.99 -35.23 22.78
CA ALA A 271 26.87 -35.83 23.77
C ALA A 271 26.34 -37.20 24.26
N ALA A 272 25.05 -37.26 24.60
CA ALA A 272 24.40 -38.51 25.01
C ALA A 272 24.41 -39.59 23.91
N ALA A 273 24.31 -39.20 22.64
CA ALA A 273 24.38 -40.13 21.52
C ALA A 273 25.77 -40.78 21.37
N PHE A 274 26.84 -40.06 21.67
CA PHE A 274 28.19 -40.64 21.71
C PHE A 274 28.40 -41.50 22.97
N GLU A 275 27.99 -40.99 24.13
CA GLU A 275 28.18 -41.67 25.42
C GLU A 275 27.46 -43.03 25.46
N SER A 276 26.23 -43.10 24.97
CA SER A 276 25.44 -44.35 24.90
C SER A 276 26.11 -45.45 24.06
N ARG A 277 27.08 -45.10 23.21
CA ARG A 277 27.86 -46.02 22.37
C ARG A 277 29.29 -46.20 22.87
N ASN A 278 29.58 -45.80 24.11
CA ASN A 278 30.91 -45.83 24.72
C ASN A 278 31.97 -45.04 23.94
N ILE A 279 31.57 -43.92 23.33
CA ILE A 279 32.46 -42.99 22.65
C ILE A 279 32.63 -41.76 23.53
N GLN A 280 33.82 -41.58 24.10
CA GLN A 280 34.14 -40.42 24.94
C GLN A 280 34.83 -39.35 24.11
N VAL A 281 34.05 -38.38 23.66
CA VAL A 281 34.54 -37.16 23.01
C VAL A 281 34.73 -36.05 24.05
N ALA A 282 35.59 -35.06 23.73
CA ALA A 282 35.72 -33.87 24.58
C ALA A 282 34.39 -33.10 24.67
N SER A 283 34.20 -32.33 25.74
CA SER A 283 32.99 -31.50 25.91
C SER A 283 32.89 -30.42 24.84
N PHE A 284 31.66 -30.13 24.40
CA PHE A 284 31.34 -29.11 23.39
C PHE A 284 29.98 -28.47 23.65
N ASN A 285 29.83 -27.22 23.23
CA ASN A 285 28.57 -26.46 23.33
C ASN A 285 28.41 -25.41 22.22
N ASP A 286 29.19 -25.53 21.15
CA ASP A 286 29.12 -24.68 19.96
C ASP A 286 29.68 -25.45 18.75
N PRO A 287 29.43 -24.97 17.51
CA PRO A 287 29.89 -25.65 16.28
C PRO A 287 31.41 -25.91 16.23
N VAL A 288 32.22 -24.95 16.70
CA VAL A 288 33.68 -25.04 16.64
C VAL A 288 34.19 -26.06 17.66
N SER A 289 33.70 -26.00 18.90
CA SER A 289 34.07 -26.98 19.93
C SER A 289 33.59 -28.39 19.57
N PHE A 290 32.42 -28.53 18.93
CA PHE A 290 31.91 -29.83 18.48
C PHE A 290 32.80 -30.45 17.40
N TYR A 291 33.11 -29.69 16.34
CA TYR A 291 34.03 -30.18 15.30
C TYR A 291 35.40 -30.52 15.88
N THR A 292 35.93 -29.68 16.77
CA THR A 292 37.21 -29.91 17.43
C THR A 292 37.20 -31.20 18.27
N ALA A 293 36.11 -31.47 19.00
CA ALA A 293 35.96 -32.67 19.79
C ALA A 293 35.97 -33.95 18.93
N LEU A 294 35.26 -33.93 17.79
CA LEU A 294 35.27 -35.04 16.83
C LEU A 294 36.66 -35.25 16.24
N ASN A 295 37.30 -34.16 15.83
CA ASN A 295 38.60 -34.20 15.18
C ASN A 295 39.68 -34.73 16.13
N ASN A 296 39.71 -34.23 17.37
CA ASN A 296 40.64 -34.67 18.40
C ASN A 296 40.42 -36.14 18.77
N TYR A 297 39.17 -36.61 18.80
CA TYR A 297 38.89 -38.02 19.08
C TYR A 297 39.54 -38.93 18.02
N VAL A 298 39.35 -38.61 16.74
CA VAL A 298 39.91 -39.39 15.62
C VAL A 298 41.45 -39.27 15.58
N ASP A 299 42.00 -38.07 15.74
CA ASP A 299 43.46 -37.85 15.77
C ASP A 299 44.14 -38.59 16.92
N SER A 300 43.50 -38.59 18.11
CA SER A 300 44.00 -39.34 19.26
C SER A 300 43.99 -40.84 19.00
N ALA A 301 42.97 -41.34 18.30
CA ALA A 301 42.90 -42.76 17.95
C ALA A 301 43.97 -43.16 16.94
N ILE A 302 44.15 -42.37 15.87
CA ILE A 302 45.24 -42.58 14.89
C ILE A 302 46.59 -42.58 15.61
N SER A 303 46.85 -41.59 16.46
CA SER A 303 48.12 -41.48 17.18
C SER A 303 48.41 -42.68 18.10
N ARG A 304 47.38 -43.25 18.75
CA ARG A 304 47.54 -44.48 19.57
C ARG A 304 47.92 -45.68 18.73
N VAL A 305 47.26 -45.85 17.57
CA VAL A 305 47.54 -46.94 16.63
C VAL A 305 48.93 -46.80 16.00
N GLU A 306 49.35 -45.58 15.66
CA GLU A 306 50.71 -45.32 15.16
C GLU A 306 51.79 -45.63 16.20
N ALA A 307 51.51 -45.38 17.48
CA ALA A 307 52.46 -45.64 18.56
C ALA A 307 52.52 -47.12 18.99
N SER A 308 51.38 -47.81 19.03
CA SER A 308 51.24 -49.14 19.63
C SER A 308 50.95 -50.26 18.63
N GLY A 309 50.68 -49.93 17.36
CA GLY A 309 50.17 -50.86 16.35
C GLY A 309 48.66 -51.09 16.44
N GLY A 310 48.08 -51.64 15.38
CA GLY A 310 46.67 -52.03 15.34
C GLY A 310 46.38 -53.26 16.22
N SER A 311 45.21 -53.27 16.85
CA SER A 311 44.72 -54.36 17.72
C SER A 311 43.22 -54.57 17.53
N ASP A 312 42.70 -55.67 18.07
CA ASP A 312 41.26 -55.94 18.05
C ASP A 312 40.48 -54.85 18.81
N GLU A 313 41.03 -54.31 19.90
CA GLU A 313 40.43 -53.22 20.66
C GLU A 313 40.35 -51.90 19.88
N GLU A 314 41.41 -51.55 19.14
CA GLU A 314 41.43 -50.35 18.30
C GLU A 314 40.53 -50.52 17.07
N LEU A 315 40.45 -51.72 16.49
CA LEU A 315 39.49 -52.04 15.43
C LEU A 315 38.05 -51.89 15.94
N GLN A 316 37.72 -52.41 17.13
CA GLN A 316 36.40 -52.23 17.72
C GLN A 316 36.10 -50.76 18.06
N ALA A 317 37.10 -49.98 18.49
CA ALA A 317 36.92 -48.55 18.72
C ALA A 317 36.62 -47.80 17.40
N TYR A 318 37.35 -48.13 16.34
CA TYR A 318 37.07 -47.65 14.99
C TYR A 318 35.65 -48.02 14.56
N GLU A 319 35.25 -49.29 14.67
CA GLU A 319 33.93 -49.76 14.23
C GLU A 319 32.79 -49.04 14.97
N ARG A 320 32.91 -48.82 16.29
CA ARG A 320 31.92 -48.07 17.06
C ARG A 320 31.77 -46.64 16.54
N PHE A 321 32.87 -45.93 16.35
CA PHE A 321 32.83 -44.55 15.86
C PHE A 321 32.38 -44.47 14.41
N ALA A 322 32.90 -45.35 13.54
CA ALA A 322 32.53 -45.43 12.13
C ALA A 322 31.04 -45.76 11.95
N ASN A 323 30.45 -46.57 12.84
CA ASN A 323 29.03 -46.84 12.84
C ASN A 323 28.21 -45.56 13.08
N VAL A 324 28.54 -44.78 14.13
CA VAL A 324 27.89 -43.47 14.38
C VAL A 324 28.12 -42.53 13.21
N TRP A 325 29.34 -42.46 12.71
CA TRP A 325 29.70 -41.55 11.64
C TRP A 325 28.92 -41.82 10.35
N HIS A 326 28.85 -43.09 9.92
CA HIS A 326 28.16 -43.43 8.68
C HIS A 326 26.64 -43.49 8.86
N ASN A 327 26.14 -44.12 9.91
CA ASN A 327 24.70 -44.39 10.06
C ASN A 327 23.93 -43.24 10.70
N ASP A 328 24.54 -42.54 11.65
CA ASP A 328 23.87 -41.42 12.32
C ASP A 328 24.26 -40.10 11.66
N ILE A 329 25.55 -39.77 11.62
CA ILE A 329 26.02 -38.47 11.13
C ILE A 329 25.75 -38.32 9.64
N LYS A 330 26.24 -39.23 8.78
CA LYS A 330 26.13 -39.05 7.32
C LYS A 330 24.73 -39.33 6.77
N VAL A 331 24.03 -40.32 7.31
CA VAL A 331 22.71 -40.70 6.81
C VAL A 331 21.60 -39.88 7.46
N ASN A 332 21.58 -39.75 8.79
CA ASN A 332 20.44 -39.19 9.52
C ASN A 332 20.61 -37.71 9.89
N TRP A 333 21.82 -37.25 10.17
CA TRP A 333 22.05 -35.92 10.76
C TRP A 333 22.67 -34.92 9.79
N GLN A 334 23.37 -35.38 8.75
CA GLN A 334 24.26 -34.54 7.93
C GLN A 334 23.54 -33.34 7.34
N ARG A 335 22.36 -33.54 6.76
CA ARG A 335 21.54 -32.45 6.23
C ARG A 335 21.27 -31.42 7.32
N PHE A 336 20.81 -31.85 8.48
CA PHE A 336 20.44 -30.94 9.58
C PHE A 336 21.66 -30.27 10.19
N LEU A 337 22.79 -30.97 10.35
CA LEU A 337 24.05 -30.39 10.84
C LEU A 337 24.56 -29.26 9.93
N ILE A 338 24.35 -29.38 8.62
CA ILE A 338 24.72 -28.37 7.63
C ILE A 338 23.69 -27.22 7.63
N ASP A 339 22.40 -27.55 7.54
CA ASP A 339 21.31 -26.57 7.52
C ASP A 339 21.28 -25.74 8.81
N SER A 340 21.71 -26.32 9.94
CA SER A 340 21.86 -25.64 11.23
C SER A 340 23.21 -24.94 11.45
N GLU A 341 24.09 -24.94 10.45
CA GLU A 341 25.42 -24.32 10.50
C GLU A 341 26.34 -24.89 11.61
N ILE A 342 26.15 -26.17 11.98
CA ILE A 342 26.96 -26.86 13.00
C ILE A 342 28.21 -27.49 12.38
N LEU A 343 28.08 -28.09 11.20
CA LEU A 343 29.20 -28.62 10.42
C LEU A 343 29.11 -28.15 8.98
N THR A 344 30.27 -28.03 8.33
CA THR A 344 30.37 -27.81 6.89
C THR A 344 30.66 -29.12 6.16
N TYR A 345 30.44 -29.14 4.83
CA TYR A 345 30.88 -30.25 3.99
C TYR A 345 32.40 -30.51 4.11
N GLU A 346 33.19 -29.45 4.30
CA GLU A 346 34.64 -29.56 4.49
C GLU A 346 35.00 -30.26 5.82
N ASN A 347 34.29 -29.94 6.90
CA ASN A 347 34.45 -30.62 8.19
C ASN A 347 34.18 -32.12 8.04
N ILE A 348 33.07 -32.49 7.37
CA ILE A 348 32.70 -33.88 7.12
C ILE A 348 33.75 -34.60 6.27
N ALA A 349 34.18 -33.99 5.16
CA ALA A 349 35.21 -34.57 4.28
C ALA A 349 36.56 -34.75 4.99
N THR A 350 36.90 -33.87 5.93
CA THR A 350 38.12 -33.97 6.72
C THR A 350 38.08 -35.17 7.66
N ILE A 351 36.98 -35.38 8.37
CA ILE A 351 36.82 -36.55 9.24
C ILE A 351 36.73 -37.84 8.41
N ASP A 352 36.05 -37.85 7.26
CA ASP A 352 36.00 -39.00 6.35
C ASP A 352 37.41 -39.46 5.93
N ARG A 353 38.29 -38.53 5.54
CA ARG A 353 39.69 -38.85 5.20
C ARG A 353 40.44 -39.45 6.38
N LYS A 354 40.25 -38.91 7.58
CA LYS A 354 40.90 -39.41 8.79
C LYS A 354 40.39 -40.79 9.18
N LEU A 355 39.09 -41.06 9.03
CA LEU A 355 38.51 -42.38 9.27
C LEU A 355 39.02 -43.43 8.29
N ALA A 356 39.22 -43.07 7.02
CA ALA A 356 39.84 -43.95 6.04
C ALA A 356 41.27 -44.33 6.45
N ASN A 357 42.06 -43.36 6.93
CA ASN A 357 43.41 -43.62 7.45
C ASN A 357 43.37 -44.52 8.70
N TRP A 358 42.52 -44.18 9.68
CA TRP A 358 42.39 -44.94 10.91
C TRP A 358 41.99 -46.41 10.65
N ASN A 359 41.05 -46.68 9.75
CA ASN A 359 40.64 -48.03 9.39
C ASN A 359 41.82 -48.92 8.94
N VAL A 360 42.67 -48.38 8.06
CA VAL A 360 43.82 -49.13 7.53
C VAL A 360 44.82 -49.45 8.63
N GLN A 361 45.07 -48.50 9.53
CA GLN A 361 46.05 -48.66 10.59
C GLN A 361 45.54 -49.53 11.74
N ALA A 362 44.24 -49.47 12.05
CA ALA A 362 43.64 -50.18 13.19
C ALA A 362 43.57 -51.70 13.00
N GLN A 363 43.73 -52.20 11.78
CA GLN A 363 43.76 -53.63 11.47
C GLN A 363 44.84 -54.34 12.32
N PRO A 364 44.49 -55.44 13.01
CA PRO A 364 45.46 -56.20 13.79
C PRO A 364 46.62 -56.67 12.91
N THR A 365 47.83 -56.25 13.24
CA THR A 365 49.02 -56.78 12.56
C THR A 365 49.19 -58.26 12.93
N SER A 366 48.89 -59.16 12.01
CA SER A 366 49.09 -60.60 12.26
C SER A 366 50.58 -60.88 12.53
N ALA A 367 50.87 -61.65 13.58
CA ALA A 367 52.22 -62.15 13.85
C ALA A 367 52.80 -62.95 12.66
N LEU A 368 51.93 -63.51 11.80
CA LEU A 368 52.27 -64.19 10.56
C LEU A 368 53.04 -63.29 9.58
N SER A 369 52.75 -61.98 9.55
CA SER A 369 53.45 -61.03 8.69
C SER A 369 54.93 -60.88 9.10
N TRP A 370 55.20 -60.79 10.40
CA TRP A 370 56.57 -60.75 10.93
C TRP A 370 57.28 -62.11 10.84
N ILE A 371 56.57 -63.22 11.01
CA ILE A 371 57.10 -64.57 10.82
C ILE A 371 57.49 -64.80 9.34
N LEU A 372 56.68 -64.35 8.38
CA LEU A 372 56.98 -64.47 6.95
C LEU A 372 58.19 -63.61 6.55
N ILE A 373 58.33 -62.40 7.09
CA ILE A 373 59.53 -61.56 6.89
C ILE A 373 60.76 -62.23 7.52
N GLY A 374 60.63 -62.82 8.70
CA GLY A 374 61.67 -63.61 9.35
C GLY A 374 62.11 -64.82 8.52
N ILE A 375 61.16 -65.58 7.96
CA ILE A 375 61.42 -66.73 7.08
C ILE A 375 62.09 -66.27 5.78
N LEU A 376 61.65 -65.15 5.17
CA LEU A 376 62.27 -64.60 3.97
C LEU A 376 63.72 -64.19 4.22
N GLY A 377 64.00 -63.54 5.36
CA GLY A 377 65.36 -63.22 5.79
C GLY A 377 66.23 -64.48 5.99
N LEU A 378 65.66 -65.53 6.56
CA LEU A 378 66.35 -66.81 6.77
C LEU A 378 66.67 -67.52 5.44
N ILE A 379 65.76 -67.47 4.47
CA ILE A 379 65.96 -68.00 3.11
C ILE A 379 67.11 -67.24 2.40
N VAL A 380 67.17 -65.92 2.53
CA VAL A 380 68.25 -65.11 1.94
C VAL A 380 69.61 -65.44 2.57
N ILE A 381 69.67 -65.63 3.89
CA ILE A 381 70.91 -66.04 4.58
C ILE A 381 71.36 -67.43 4.11
N VAL A 382 70.45 -68.39 3.98
CA VAL A 382 70.77 -69.73 3.45
C VAL A 382 71.29 -69.66 2.01
N LEU A 383 70.66 -68.84 1.15
CA LEU A 383 71.12 -68.61 -0.22
C LEU A 383 72.53 -68.01 -0.28
N ILE A 384 72.85 -67.06 0.59
CA ILE A 384 74.19 -66.46 0.69
C ILE A 384 75.21 -67.51 1.15
N VAL A 385 74.89 -68.32 2.15
CA VAL A 385 75.78 -69.40 2.63
C VAL A 385 76.04 -70.44 1.54
N VAL A 386 75.01 -70.84 0.78
CA VAL A 386 75.14 -71.76 -0.35
C VAL A 386 76.00 -71.16 -1.47
N LEU A 387 75.81 -69.88 -1.81
CA LEU A 387 76.62 -69.16 -2.80
C LEU A 387 78.10 -69.07 -2.39
N VAL A 388 78.38 -68.80 -1.12
CA VAL A 388 79.76 -68.74 -0.59
C VAL A 388 80.39 -70.14 -0.52
N ALA A 389 79.61 -71.16 -0.15
CA ALA A 389 80.08 -72.55 -0.12
C ALA A 389 80.36 -73.11 -1.53
N GLN A 390 79.59 -72.70 -2.55
CA GLN A 390 79.83 -73.06 -3.94
C GLN A 390 81.08 -72.38 -4.51
N ARG A 391 81.36 -71.12 -4.15
CA ARG A 391 82.59 -70.42 -4.54
C ARG A 391 83.87 -71.06 -3.97
N LYS A 392 83.80 -71.72 -2.81
CA LYS A 392 84.95 -72.45 -2.23
C LYS A 392 85.23 -73.81 -2.90
N LYS A 393 84.30 -74.35 -3.70
CA LYS A 393 84.49 -75.61 -4.45
C LYS A 393 85.08 -75.41 -5.86
N THR A 394 85.24 -74.18 -6.31
CA THR A 394 85.76 -73.83 -7.64
C THR A 394 87.14 -73.17 -7.55
N THR A 395 88.10 -73.82 -6.89
CA THR A 395 89.53 -73.54 -7.11
C THR A 395 90.14 -74.73 -7.85
N PRO A 396 90.20 -74.72 -9.18
CA PRO A 396 90.99 -75.70 -9.91
C PRO A 396 92.46 -75.24 -9.96
N VAL A 397 93.33 -76.20 -9.65
CA VAL A 397 94.79 -76.19 -9.82
C VAL A 397 95.17 -75.70 -11.22
N LYS A 398 96.19 -74.84 -11.32
CA LYS A 398 96.98 -74.69 -12.56
C LYS A 398 98.48 -74.66 -12.26
N LYS A 399 99.12 -75.66 -12.88
CA LYS A 399 100.52 -75.85 -13.32
C LYS A 399 101.60 -74.93 -12.77
#